data_AF-A0A2E1E105-F1
#
_entry.id   AF-A0A2E1E105-F1
#
_cell.length_a   1.000
_cell.length_b   1.000
_cell.length_c   1.000
_cell.angle_alpha   90.00
_cell.angle_beta   90.00
_cell.angle_gamma   90.00
#
_symmetry.space_group_name_H-M   'P 1'
#
loop_
_entity.id
_entity.type
_entity.pdbx_description
1 polymer ?
#
loop_
_entity_poly.entity_id
_entity_poly.type
_entity_poly.pdbx_seq_one_letter_code
_entity_poly.pdbx_strand_id
1 'polypeptide(L)'
;EYLTLLDSTFLLQNILNLKGNSLISIEHRGSGFIEAVDNESVMYRFNKEDFRVQLERLEEFILFELNSGNKDHIRYIDLRYKNAIAVSHFNMEKTI
;
A
#
# COMPACT_ATOMS: atom_id res chain seq x y z
N GLU A 1 14.68 10.19 12.76
CA GLU A 1 14.35 11.23 11.77
C GLU A 1 13.08 10.83 11.05
N TYR A 2 12.17 11.78 10.79
CA TYR A 2 10.99 11.53 9.96
C TYR A 2 11.41 11.57 8.49
N LEU A 3 10.92 10.61 7.70
CA LEU A 3 11.13 10.61 6.26
C LEU A 3 10.46 11.84 5.63
N THR A 4 11.12 12.42 4.62
CA THR A 4 10.45 13.41 3.78
C THR A 4 9.37 12.73 2.94
N LEU A 5 8.45 13.52 2.38
CA LEU A 5 7.48 12.99 1.43
C LEU A 5 8.19 12.36 0.22
N LEU A 6 9.28 12.97 -0.26
CA LEU A 6 10.07 12.46 -1.38
C LEU A 6 10.73 11.10 -1.06
N ASP A 7 11.28 10.94 0.15
CA ASP A 7 11.82 9.64 0.59
C ASP A 7 10.71 8.59 0.61
N SER A 8 9.55 8.96 1.15
CA SER A 8 8.38 8.08 1.23
C SER A 8 7.90 7.66 -0.16
N THR A 9 7.90 8.59 -1.12
CA THR A 9 7.60 8.35 -2.54
C THR A 9 8.51 7.28 -3.14
N PHE A 10 9.83 7.44 -3.02
CA PHE A 10 10.78 6.50 -3.62
C PHE A 10 10.69 5.11 -2.99
N LEU A 11 10.59 5.04 -1.66
CA LEU A 11 10.49 3.78 -0.96
C LEU A 11 9.21 3.01 -1.34
N LEU A 12 8.06 3.69 -1.37
CA LEU A 12 6.81 3.07 -1.78
C LEU A 12 6.84 2.65 -3.26
N GLN A 13 7.35 3.50 -4.14
CA GLN A 13 7.44 3.16 -5.57
C GLN A 13 8.31 1.92 -5.81
N ASN A 14 9.41 1.74 -5.06
CA ASN A 14 10.25 0.54 -5.17
C ASN A 14 9.47 -0.74 -4.86
N ILE A 15 8.57 -0.70 -3.86
CA ILE A 15 7.72 -1.84 -3.52
C ILE A 15 6.63 -2.06 -4.57
N LEU A 16 5.98 -0.99 -5.06
CA LEU A 16 4.96 -1.10 -6.10
C LEU A 16 5.50 -1.62 -7.44
N ASN A 17 6.78 -1.37 -7.74
CA ASN A 17 7.46 -1.93 -8.91
C ASN A 17 7.44 -3.46 -8.93
N LEU A 18 7.37 -4.13 -7.77
CA LEU A 18 7.33 -5.60 -7.69
C LEU A 18 6.09 -6.19 -8.37
N LYS A 19 4.97 -5.47 -8.36
CA LYS A 19 3.72 -5.84 -9.05
C LYS A 19 3.49 -5.06 -10.36
N GLY A 20 4.47 -4.24 -10.79
CA GLY A 20 4.37 -3.44 -12.02
C GLY A 20 3.50 -2.19 -11.90
N ASN A 21 3.19 -1.72 -10.69
CA ASN A 21 2.33 -0.57 -10.47
C ASN A 21 3.14 0.73 -10.32
N SER A 22 2.54 1.84 -10.75
CA SER A 22 3.09 3.18 -10.58
C SER A 22 2.28 3.98 -9.58
N LEU A 23 2.98 4.73 -8.74
CA LEU A 23 2.40 5.67 -7.80
C LEU A 23 1.89 6.90 -8.56
N ILE A 24 0.60 7.21 -8.38
CA ILE A 24 -0.04 8.38 -8.99
C ILE A 24 -0.03 9.57 -8.04
N SER A 25 -0.27 9.32 -6.75
CA SER A 25 -0.24 10.36 -5.74
C SER A 25 0.24 9.83 -4.40
N ILE A 26 0.85 10.71 -3.62
CA ILE A 26 1.21 10.48 -2.22
C ILE A 26 1.18 11.82 -1.50
N GLU A 27 0.55 11.84 -0.34
CA GLU A 27 0.41 13.05 0.46
C GLU A 27 0.44 12.76 1.95
N HIS A 28 0.88 13.75 2.72
CA HIS A 28 0.69 13.75 4.16
C HIS A 28 -0.72 14.21 4.51
N ARG A 29 -1.51 13.32 5.11
CA ARG A 29 -2.84 13.65 5.63
C ARG A 29 -2.75 14.04 7.09
N GLY A 30 -2.93 15.33 7.34
CA GLY A 30 -2.81 15.90 8.68
C GLY A 30 -1.45 15.64 9.32
N SER A 31 -1.42 15.52 10.65
CA SER A 31 -0.18 15.28 11.40
C SER A 31 0.27 13.82 11.39
N GLY A 32 -0.65 12.86 11.28
CA GLY A 32 -0.36 11.45 11.61
C GLY A 32 -0.15 10.48 10.44
N PHE A 33 -0.69 10.77 9.25
CA PHE A 33 -0.83 9.75 8.20
C PHE A 33 -0.18 10.11 6.88
N ILE A 34 0.13 9.07 6.10
CA ILE A 34 0.46 9.14 4.67
C ILE A 34 -0.63 8.38 3.92
N GLU A 35 -1.19 9.01 2.90
CA GLU A 35 -2.07 8.37 1.92
C GLU A 35 -1.37 8.34 0.57
N ALA A 36 -1.51 7.22 -0.13
CA ALA A 36 -0.97 7.01 -1.47
C ALA A 36 -2.01 6.31 -2.36
N VAL A 37 -1.94 6.58 -3.66
CA VAL A 37 -2.79 5.93 -4.67
C VAL A 37 -1.94 5.52 -5.86
N ASP A 38 -2.14 4.31 -6.37
CA ASP A 38 -1.45 3.80 -7.56
C ASP A 38 -2.31 3.90 -8.83
N ASN A 39 -1.74 3.48 -9.96
CA ASN A 39 -2.37 3.48 -11.28
C ASN A 39 -3.52 2.47 -11.44
N GLU A 40 -3.69 1.56 -10.50
CA GLU A 40 -4.84 0.65 -10.41
C GLU A 40 -5.93 1.20 -9.46
N SER A 41 -5.79 2.44 -9.00
CA SER A 41 -6.68 3.09 -8.03
C SER A 41 -6.71 2.41 -6.65
N VAL A 42 -5.67 1.64 -6.31
CA VAL A 42 -5.50 1.07 -4.97
C VAL A 42 -5.05 2.17 -4.03
N MET A 43 -5.75 2.33 -2.89
CA MET A 43 -5.39 3.29 -1.86
C MET A 43 -4.57 2.63 -0.75
N TYR A 44 -3.44 3.23 -0.38
CA TYR A 44 -2.55 2.77 0.68
C TYR A 44 -2.52 3.79 1.82
N ARG A 45 -2.60 3.31 3.07
CA ARG A 45 -2.54 4.16 4.28
C ARG A 45 -1.48 3.71 5.27
N PHE A 46 -0.72 4.69 5.75
CA PHE A 46 0.40 4.47 6.66
C PHE A 46 0.38 5.49 7.82
N ASN A 47 0.96 5.11 8.96
CA ASN A 47 1.33 6.06 10.01
C ASN A 47 2.71 6.63 9.64
N LYS A 48 2.89 7.94 9.82
CA LYS A 48 4.19 8.59 9.53
C LYS A 48 5.33 8.04 10.40
N GLU A 49 5.03 7.70 11.65
CA GLU A 49 6.03 7.22 12.63
C GLU A 49 6.52 5.80 12.34
N ASP A 50 5.66 4.95 11.77
CA ASP A 50 5.94 3.52 11.55
C ASP A 50 6.16 3.17 10.07
N PHE A 51 6.27 4.17 9.19
CA PHE A 51 6.20 4.00 7.74
C PHE A 51 7.13 2.90 7.21
N ARG A 52 8.38 2.83 7.67
CA ARG A 52 9.36 1.83 7.21
C ARG A 52 8.94 0.40 7.54
N VAL A 53 8.53 0.13 8.78
CA VAL A 53 8.08 -1.20 9.20
C VAL A 53 6.76 -1.57 8.50
N GLN A 54 5.91 -0.58 8.24
CA GLN A 54 4.69 -0.78 7.46
C GLN A 54 4.99 -1.11 5.99
N LEU A 55 6.03 -0.50 5.39
CA LEU A 55 6.48 -0.84 4.05
C LEU A 55 7.00 -2.28 3.95
N GLU A 56 7.77 -2.76 4.93
CA GLU A 56 8.22 -4.16 4.97
C GLU A 56 7.03 -5.13 4.95
N ARG A 57 5.98 -4.83 5.73
CA ARG A 57 4.74 -5.63 5.69
C ARG A 57 4.01 -5.56 4.36
N LEU A 58 4.02 -4.40 3.68
CA LEU A 58 3.43 -4.27 2.35
C LEU A 58 4.18 -5.13 1.34
N GLU A 59 5.50 -5.13 1.40
CA GLU A 59 6.35 -5.96 0.54
C GLU A 59 6.06 -7.45 0.73
N GLU A 60 6.03 -7.92 1.99
CA GLU A 60 5.67 -9.31 2.32
C GLU A 60 4.29 -9.69 1.76
N PHE A 61 3.30 -8.80 1.92
CA PHE A 61 1.95 -9.01 1.38
C PHE A 61 1.93 -9.09 -0.14
N ILE A 62 2.60 -8.17 -0.84
CA ILE A 62 2.66 -8.17 -2.31
C ILE A 62 3.34 -9.44 -2.82
N LEU A 63 4.45 -9.85 -2.22
CA LEU A 63 5.14 -11.08 -2.57
C LEU A 63 4.27 -12.31 -2.33
N PHE A 64 3.50 -12.34 -1.25
CA PHE A 64 2.53 -13.40 -0.99
C PHE A 64 1.45 -13.48 -2.07
N GLU A 65 0.81 -12.37 -2.43
CA GLU A 65 -0.24 -12.34 -3.46
C GLU A 65 0.30 -12.72 -4.85
N LEU A 66 1.51 -12.28 -5.20
CA LEU A 66 2.16 -12.68 -6.46
C LEU A 66 2.41 -14.19 -6.52
N ASN A 67 2.84 -14.78 -5.40
CA ASN A 67 3.11 -16.22 -5.32
C ASN A 67 1.83 -17.07 -5.25
N SER A 68 0.72 -16.53 -4.73
CA SER A 68 -0.57 -17.23 -4.69
C SER A 68 -1.25 -17.29 -6.06
N GLY A 69 -0.82 -16.45 -7.01
CA GLY A 69 -1.45 -16.29 -8.32
C GLY A 69 -2.82 -15.60 -8.26
N ASN A 70 -3.17 -15.04 -7.10
CA ASN A 70 -4.42 -14.34 -6.89
C ASN A 70 -4.41 -13.01 -7.66
N LYS A 71 -5.50 -12.73 -8.37
CA LYS A 71 -5.71 -11.47 -9.11
C LYS A 71 -6.89 -10.72 -8.51
N ASP A 72 -6.88 -10.64 -7.19
CA ASP A 72 -7.92 -9.96 -6.46
C ASP A 72 -7.85 -8.45 -6.69
N HIS A 73 -8.99 -7.85 -6.99
CA HIS A 73 -9.11 -6.42 -7.20
C HIS A 73 -9.18 -5.74 -5.84
N ILE A 74 -8.01 -5.40 -5.29
CA ILE A 74 -7.89 -4.67 -4.03
C ILE A 74 -8.33 -3.23 -4.25
N ARG A 75 -9.16 -2.72 -3.33
CA ARG A 75 -9.61 -1.32 -3.29
C ARG A 75 -8.76 -0.47 -2.35
N TYR A 76 -8.47 -0.99 -1.15
CA TYR A 76 -7.59 -0.30 -0.21
C TYR A 76 -6.79 -1.28 0.64
N ILE A 77 -5.59 -0.83 1.05
CA ILE A 77 -4.70 -1.48 2.01
C ILE A 77 -4.38 -0.48 3.12
N ASP A 78 -4.80 -0.77 4.35
CA ASP A 78 -4.53 0.06 5.53
C ASP A 78 -3.52 -0.64 6.45
N LEU A 79 -2.33 -0.05 6.54
CA LEU A 79 -1.18 -0.59 7.27
C LEU A 79 -0.97 0.08 8.64
N ARG A 80 -1.88 0.98 9.04
CA ARG A 80 -1.79 1.74 10.29
C ARG A 80 -1.92 0.89 11.55
N TYR A 81 -2.29 -0.38 11.42
CA TYR A 81 -2.36 -1.32 12.51
C TYR A 81 -0.97 -1.90 12.83
N LYS A 82 -0.64 -1.99 14.13
CA LYS A 82 0.71 -2.30 14.60
C LYS A 82 1.31 -3.59 14.02
N ASN A 83 0.50 -4.66 13.94
CA ASN A 83 0.92 -6.01 13.52
C ASN A 83 -0.09 -6.65 12.55
N ALA A 84 -0.84 -5.83 11.80
CA ALA A 84 -1.87 -6.33 10.90
C ALA A 84 -1.95 -5.45 9.65
N ILE A 85 -2.55 -6.02 8.60
CA ILE A 85 -2.92 -5.32 7.38
C ILE A 85 -4.43 -5.47 7.23
N ALA A 86 -5.14 -4.37 7.04
CA ALA A 86 -6.54 -4.42 6.66
C ALA A 86 -6.64 -4.24 5.14
N VAL A 87 -7.18 -5.24 4.46
CA VAL A 87 -7.35 -5.26 3.01
C VAL A 87 -8.85 -5.26 2.71
N SER A 88 -9.25 -4.44 1.75
CA SER A 88 -10.61 -4.46 1.21
C SER A 88 -10.57 -4.64 -0.28
N HIS A 89 -11.47 -5.48 -0.78
CA HIS A 89 -11.60 -5.81 -2.18
C HIS A 89 -12.80 -5.06 -2.76
N PHE A 90 -12.76 -4.82 -4.06
CA PHE A 90 -13.99 -4.49 -4.78
C PHE A 90 -14.95 -5.67 -4.67
N ASN A 91 -16.25 -5.38 -4.51
CA ASN A 91 -17.26 -6.40 -4.68
C ASN A 91 -17.25 -6.83 -6.15
N MET A 92 -16.52 -7.90 -6.46
CA MET A 92 -16.74 -8.62 -7.71
C MET A 92 -18.04 -9.39 -7.52
N GLU A 93 -19.06 -9.08 -8.33
CA GLU A 93 -20.19 -10.00 -8.46
C GLU A 93 -19.60 -11.37 -8.81
N LYS A 94 -19.84 -12.38 -7.96
CA LYS A 94 -19.49 -13.75 -8.30
C LYS A 94 -20.26 -14.08 -9.57
N THR A 95 -19.57 -14.14 -10.70
CA THR A 95 -20.15 -14.69 -11.92
C THR A 95 -20.41 -16.17 -11.60
N ILE A 96 -21.70 -16.51 -11.46
CA ILE A 96 -22.20 -17.88 -11.21
C ILE A 96 -22.10 -18.67 -12.52
#